data_AF-A0A2N9AJZ9-F1
#
_entry.id   AF-A0A2N9AJZ9-F1
#
_cell.length_a   1.000
_cell.length_b   1.000
_cell.length_c   1.000
_cell.angle_alpha   90.00
_cell.angle_beta   90.00
_cell.angle_gamma   90.00
#
_symmetry.space_group_name_H-M   'P 1'
#
loop_
_entity.id
_entity.type
_entity.pdbx_description
1 polymer ?
#
loop_
_entity_poly.entity_id
_entity_poly.type
_entity_poly.pdbx_seq_one_letter_code
_entity_poly.pdbx_strand_id
1 'polypeptide(L)'
;MILEIDELNFGRYTPAQLAAVRPSLERLADITRRNLRLLDSVLGIKGEDSALRGKHELVRAELAEARTQIESTRHDLATAHAWIEQLQGRLASIEDDEEDKLYRSVGLAATAHTVVVAAARRALLQHYHPDRRPPEKKAAATASFQAVCAAFERIKELRE
;
A
#
# COMPACT_ATOMS: atom_id res chain seq x y z
N MET A 1 6.43 34.55 -45.08
CA MET A 1 6.20 35.96 -45.45
C MET A 1 4.72 36.23 -45.27
N ILE A 2 4.33 36.76 -44.11
CA ILE A 2 2.94 37.13 -43.81
C ILE A 2 2.83 38.59 -44.23
N LEU A 3 2.12 38.88 -45.32
CA LEU A 3 1.77 40.25 -45.68
C LEU A 3 0.64 40.67 -44.72
N GLU A 4 0.96 41.53 -43.77
CA GLU A 4 -0.05 42.16 -42.92
C GLU A 4 -0.93 43.07 -43.79
N ILE A 5 -2.24 43.00 -43.60
CA ILE A 5 -3.24 43.71 -44.43
C ILE A 5 -3.02 45.24 -44.38
N ASP A 6 -2.31 45.73 -43.36
CA ASP A 6 -1.98 47.14 -43.14
C ASP A 6 -0.96 47.71 -44.16
N GLU A 7 -0.31 46.89 -44.99
CA GLU A 7 0.60 47.34 -46.06
C GLU A 7 -0.11 47.59 -47.41
N LEU A 8 -1.41 47.31 -47.52
CA LEU A 8 -2.16 47.47 -48.76
C LEU A 8 -2.61 48.93 -48.95
N ASN A 9 -1.79 49.73 -49.63
CA ASN A 9 -2.13 51.12 -49.96
C ASN A 9 -3.12 51.21 -51.14
N PHE A 10 -4.41 51.36 -50.83
CA PHE A 10 -5.47 51.54 -51.82
C PHE A 10 -5.72 52.99 -52.26
N GLY A 11 -4.94 53.96 -51.76
CA GLY A 11 -5.17 55.39 -52.00
C GLY A 11 -5.04 55.86 -53.45
N ARG A 12 -4.51 55.01 -54.35
CA ARG A 12 -4.37 55.28 -55.79
C ARG A 12 -5.58 54.82 -56.62
N TYR A 13 -6.56 54.15 -56.01
CA TYR A 13 -7.73 53.61 -56.70
C TYR A 13 -8.99 54.37 -56.31
N THR A 14 -9.85 54.63 -57.28
CA THR A 14 -11.15 55.24 -57.01
C THR A 14 -12.09 54.22 -56.32
N PRO A 15 -13.06 54.69 -55.51
CA PRO A 15 -14.03 53.80 -54.86
C PRO A 15 -14.79 52.89 -55.85
N ALA A 16 -15.08 53.38 -57.05
CA ALA A 16 -15.73 52.60 -58.11
C ALA A 16 -14.84 51.46 -58.65
N GLN A 17 -13.53 51.71 -58.79
CA GLN A 17 -12.56 50.68 -59.20
C GLN A 17 -12.40 49.60 -58.12
N LEU A 18 -12.37 49.99 -56.83
CA LEU A 18 -12.32 49.04 -55.72
C LEU A 18 -13.62 48.21 -55.63
N ALA A 19 -14.78 48.84 -55.86
CA ALA A 19 -16.06 48.14 -55.90
C ALA A 19 -16.14 47.12 -57.05
N ALA A 20 -15.56 47.43 -58.21
CA ALA A 20 -15.53 46.52 -59.36
C ALA A 20 -14.67 45.26 -59.10
N VAL A 21 -13.60 45.37 -58.31
CA VAL A 21 -12.66 44.26 -58.04
C VAL A 21 -13.03 43.47 -56.78
N ARG A 22 -13.86 44.03 -55.89
CA ARG A 22 -14.32 43.39 -54.63
C ARG A 22 -14.85 41.95 -54.83
N PRO A 23 -15.75 41.65 -55.78
CA PRO A 23 -16.27 40.30 -55.95
C PRO A 23 -15.18 39.27 -56.29
N SER A 24 -14.17 39.69 -57.04
CA SER A 24 -13.03 38.84 -57.41
C SER A 24 -12.12 38.58 -56.21
N LEU A 25 -11.92 39.57 -55.34
CA LEU A 25 -11.14 39.41 -54.10
C LEU A 25 -11.86 38.52 -53.08
N GLU A 26 -13.17 38.67 -52.94
CA GLU A 26 -14.00 37.80 -52.08
C GLU A 26 -13.91 36.35 -52.57
N ARG A 27 -14.08 36.12 -53.88
CA ARG A 27 -13.93 34.81 -54.49
C ARG A 27 -12.53 34.23 -54.27
N LEU A 28 -11.49 35.04 -54.41
CA LEU A 28 -10.12 34.60 -54.17
C LEU A 28 -9.91 34.24 -52.71
N ALA A 29 -10.36 35.07 -51.76
CA ALA A 29 -10.30 34.78 -50.33
C ALA A 29 -11.00 33.47 -49.97
N ASP A 30 -12.17 33.20 -50.55
CA ASP A 30 -12.91 31.96 -50.34
C ASP A 30 -12.17 30.74 -50.90
N ILE A 31 -11.59 30.85 -52.10
CA ILE A 31 -10.74 29.82 -52.68
C ILE A 31 -9.51 29.58 -51.79
N THR A 32 -8.83 30.62 -51.33
CA THR A 32 -7.65 30.49 -50.47
C THR A 32 -8.00 29.83 -49.14
N ARG A 33 -9.10 30.23 -48.49
CA ARG A 33 -9.60 29.57 -47.27
C ARG A 33 -9.92 28.09 -47.51
N ARG A 34 -10.56 27.77 -48.64
CA ARG A 34 -10.86 26.38 -49.01
C ARG A 34 -9.57 25.58 -49.22
N ASN A 35 -8.61 26.13 -49.95
CA ASN A 35 -7.34 25.47 -50.23
C ASN A 35 -6.52 25.25 -48.95
N LEU A 36 -6.49 26.23 -48.04
CA LEU A 36 -5.85 26.05 -46.73
C LEU A 36 -6.50 24.92 -45.93
N ARG A 37 -7.84 24.83 -45.90
CA ARG A 37 -8.55 23.72 -45.24
C ARG A 37 -8.25 22.36 -45.89
N LEU A 38 -8.09 22.32 -47.22
CA LEU A 38 -7.72 21.09 -47.94
C LEU A 38 -6.28 20.71 -47.65
N LEU A 39 -5.36 21.68 -47.57
CA LEU A 39 -3.96 21.45 -47.20
C LEU A 39 -3.86 20.92 -45.76
N ASP A 40 -4.59 21.50 -44.80
CA ASP A 40 -4.67 20.97 -43.42
C ASP A 40 -5.15 19.50 -43.39
N SER A 41 -6.06 19.15 -44.30
CA SER A 41 -6.59 17.79 -44.43
C SER A 41 -5.60 16.83 -45.08
N VAL A 42 -4.88 17.27 -46.13
CA VAL A 42 -3.87 16.46 -46.84
C VAL A 42 -2.63 16.26 -45.98
N LEU A 43 -2.24 17.28 -45.23
CA LEU A 43 -1.12 17.22 -44.28
C LEU A 43 -1.48 16.49 -42.98
N GLY A 44 -2.74 16.06 -42.81
CA GLY A 44 -3.16 15.23 -41.67
C GLY A 44 -3.23 15.94 -40.32
N ILE A 45 -2.96 17.25 -40.26
CA ILE A 45 -2.78 18.02 -39.02
C ILE A 45 -4.01 17.91 -38.10
N LYS A 46 -5.23 17.99 -38.65
CA LYS A 46 -6.48 17.83 -37.87
C LYS A 46 -6.71 16.39 -37.39
N GLY A 47 -6.23 15.40 -38.13
CA GLY A 47 -6.31 14.00 -37.74
C GLY A 47 -5.38 13.71 -36.57
N GLU A 48 -4.16 14.24 -36.62
CA GLU A 48 -3.17 14.11 -35.55
C GLU A 48 -3.64 14.79 -34.26
N ASP A 49 -4.16 16.02 -34.33
CA ASP A 49 -4.73 16.72 -33.16
C ASP A 49 -5.89 15.95 -32.53
N SER A 50 -6.77 15.36 -33.35
CA SER A 50 -7.90 14.57 -32.85
C SER A 50 -7.44 13.26 -32.18
N ALA A 51 -6.44 12.58 -32.75
CA ALA A 51 -5.87 11.37 -32.20
C ALA A 51 -5.09 11.63 -30.91
N LEU A 52 -4.33 12.73 -30.85
CA LEU A 52 -3.63 13.17 -29.64
C LEU A 52 -4.61 13.53 -28.53
N ARG A 53 -5.72 14.21 -28.86
CA ARG A 53 -6.78 14.53 -27.91
C ARG A 53 -7.44 13.28 -27.35
N GLY A 54 -7.77 12.32 -28.20
CA GLY A 54 -8.33 11.03 -27.78
C GLY A 54 -7.37 10.24 -26.88
N LYS A 55 -6.08 10.20 -27.23
CA LYS A 55 -5.03 9.59 -26.38
C LYS A 55 -4.93 10.28 -25.02
N HIS A 56 -4.96 11.61 -25.00
CA HIS A 56 -4.88 12.38 -23.76
C HIS A 56 -6.12 12.18 -22.87
N GLU A 57 -7.32 12.08 -23.45
CA GLU A 57 -8.53 11.74 -22.71
C GLU A 57 -8.47 10.33 -22.12
N LEU A 58 -7.97 9.36 -22.90
CA LEU A 58 -7.76 7.99 -22.44
C LEU A 58 -6.75 7.91 -21.29
N VAL A 59 -5.59 8.55 -21.42
CA VAL A 59 -4.58 8.60 -20.33
C VAL A 59 -5.13 9.31 -19.09
N ARG A 60 -5.99 10.32 -19.25
CA ARG A 60 -6.65 10.96 -18.10
C ARG A 60 -7.62 10.01 -17.39
N ALA A 61 -8.36 9.20 -18.13
CA ALA A 61 -9.26 8.20 -17.57
C ALA A 61 -8.46 7.12 -16.82
N GLU A 62 -7.39 6.60 -17.44
CA GLU A 62 -6.49 5.62 -16.81
C GLU A 62 -5.84 6.18 -15.54
N LEU A 63 -5.41 7.45 -15.55
CA LEU A 63 -4.85 8.10 -14.37
C LEU A 63 -5.88 8.23 -13.24
N ALA A 64 -7.14 8.53 -13.57
CA ALA A 64 -8.21 8.60 -12.59
C ALA A 64 -8.49 7.22 -11.99
N GLU A 65 -8.57 6.19 -12.81
CA GLU A 65 -8.75 4.80 -12.35
C GLU A 65 -7.59 4.36 -11.45
N ALA A 66 -6.35 4.56 -11.88
CA ALA A 66 -5.17 4.22 -11.08
C ALA A 66 -5.17 4.94 -9.72
N ARG A 67 -5.61 6.21 -9.66
CA ARG A 67 -5.75 6.94 -8.39
C ARG A 67 -6.77 6.29 -7.47
N THR A 68 -7.94 5.89 -8.00
CA THR A 68 -8.95 5.20 -7.19
C THR A 68 -8.46 3.85 -6.66
N GLN A 69 -7.70 3.10 -7.46
CA GLN A 69 -7.07 1.84 -7.03
C GLN A 69 -5.98 2.08 -5.97
N ILE A 70 -5.20 3.15 -6.08
CA ILE A 70 -4.21 3.53 -5.06
C ILE A 70 -4.91 3.89 -3.75
N GLU A 71 -6.03 4.60 -3.80
CA GLU A 71 -6.80 4.94 -2.61
C GLU A 71 -7.41 3.70 -1.94
N SER A 72 -7.98 2.77 -2.73
CA SER A 72 -8.54 1.53 -2.18
C SER A 72 -7.45 0.66 -1.53
N THR A 73 -6.32 0.47 -2.21
CA THR A 73 -5.21 -0.33 -1.67
C THR A 73 -4.58 0.30 -0.43
N ARG A 74 -4.52 1.64 -0.34
CA ARG A 74 -4.11 2.33 0.89
C ARG A 74 -5.08 2.10 2.04
N HIS A 75 -6.37 2.10 1.77
CA HIS A 75 -7.38 1.79 2.78
C HIS A 75 -7.27 0.34 3.27
N ASP A 76 -7.10 -0.61 2.36
CA ASP A 76 -6.91 -2.02 2.70
C ASP A 76 -5.64 -2.24 3.54
N LEU A 77 -4.54 -1.57 3.18
CA LEU A 77 -3.29 -1.62 3.92
C LEU A 77 -3.44 -1.04 5.33
N ALA A 78 -4.15 0.09 5.48
CA ALA A 78 -4.42 0.67 6.80
C ALA A 78 -5.25 -0.27 7.68
N THR A 79 -6.28 -0.90 7.11
CA THR A 79 -7.08 -1.91 7.81
C THR A 79 -6.24 -3.11 8.23
N ALA A 80 -5.39 -3.62 7.33
CA ALA A 80 -4.49 -4.73 7.63
C ALA A 80 -3.50 -4.39 8.76
N HIS A 81 -2.93 -3.18 8.76
CA HIS A 81 -2.07 -2.72 9.86
C HIS A 81 -2.82 -2.66 11.19
N ALA A 82 -4.03 -2.10 11.22
CA ALA A 82 -4.84 -2.07 12.44
C ALA A 82 -5.13 -3.48 12.98
N TRP A 83 -5.40 -4.44 12.10
CA TRP A 83 -5.57 -5.84 12.49
C TRP A 83 -4.29 -6.46 13.04
N ILE A 84 -3.13 -6.17 12.43
CA ILE A 84 -1.83 -6.64 12.92
C ILE A 84 -1.56 -6.08 14.31
N GLU A 85 -1.75 -4.78 14.54
CA GLU A 85 -1.57 -4.15 15.85
C GLU A 85 -2.50 -4.78 16.90
N GLN A 86 -3.77 -5.03 16.54
CA GLN A 86 -4.72 -5.69 17.42
C GLN A 86 -4.26 -7.12 17.78
N LEU A 87 -3.81 -7.89 16.80
CA LEU A 87 -3.31 -9.26 17.02
C LEU A 87 -2.03 -9.27 17.84
N GLN A 88 -1.12 -8.32 17.61
CA GLN A 88 0.09 -8.15 18.41
C GLN A 88 -0.24 -7.78 19.86
N GLY A 89 -1.21 -6.88 20.08
CA GLY A 89 -1.69 -6.55 21.42
C GLY A 89 -2.31 -7.76 22.14
N ARG A 90 -3.10 -8.56 21.41
CA ARG A 90 -3.65 -9.82 21.95
C ARG A 90 -2.56 -10.83 22.25
N LEU A 91 -1.56 -10.98 21.38
CA LEU A 91 -0.43 -11.88 21.61
C LEU A 91 0.37 -11.44 22.85
N ALA A 92 0.67 -10.15 22.96
CA ALA A 92 1.34 -9.58 24.12
C ALA A 92 0.55 -9.83 25.41
N SER A 93 -0.78 -9.71 25.38
CA SER A 93 -1.62 -10.02 26.55
C SER A 93 -1.59 -11.51 26.94
N ILE A 94 -1.48 -12.43 25.97
CA ILE A 94 -1.34 -13.86 26.23
C ILE A 94 0.08 -14.19 26.73
N GLU A 95 1.10 -13.52 26.18
CA GLU A 95 2.48 -13.69 26.62
C GLU A 95 2.74 -13.12 28.01
N ASP A 96 2.03 -12.06 28.39
CA ASP A 96 2.15 -11.42 29.70
C ASP A 96 1.37 -12.14 30.80
N ASP A 97 0.53 -13.11 30.44
CA ASP A 97 -0.22 -13.92 31.39
C ASP A 97 0.75 -14.69 32.31
N GLU A 98 0.84 -14.24 33.57
CA GLU A 98 1.78 -14.77 34.57
C GLU A 98 1.57 -16.27 34.81
N GLU A 99 0.33 -16.74 34.66
CA GLU A 99 -0.02 -18.14 34.76
C GLU A 99 0.70 -18.95 33.67
N ASP A 100 0.63 -18.51 32.42
CA ASP A 100 1.25 -19.18 31.28
C ASP A 100 2.79 -19.21 31.38
N LYS A 101 3.40 -18.13 31.90
CA LYS A 101 4.85 -18.08 32.19
C LYS A 101 5.24 -19.11 33.25
N LEU A 102 4.42 -19.28 34.29
CA LEU A 102 4.63 -20.26 35.36
C LEU A 102 4.61 -21.69 34.80
N TYR A 103 3.63 -22.05 33.97
CA TYR A 103 3.57 -23.38 33.35
C TYR A 103 4.73 -23.62 32.36
N ARG A 104 5.12 -22.60 31.57
CA ARG A 104 6.28 -22.71 30.66
C ARG A 104 7.58 -22.97 31.41
N SER A 105 7.77 -22.43 32.61
CA SER A 105 8.98 -22.63 33.42
C SER A 105 9.25 -24.10 33.77
N VAL A 106 8.19 -24.93 33.82
CA VAL A 106 8.26 -26.37 34.05
C VAL A 106 7.98 -27.20 32.78
N GLY A 107 7.97 -26.56 31.60
CA GLY A 107 7.76 -27.21 30.31
C GLY A 107 6.32 -27.69 30.08
N LEU A 108 5.34 -27.04 30.71
CA LEU A 108 3.91 -27.35 30.58
C LEU A 108 3.16 -26.21 29.90
N ALA A 109 1.99 -26.52 29.35
CA ALA A 109 0.99 -25.52 28.97
C ALA A 109 0.00 -25.32 30.14
N ALA A 110 -0.59 -24.13 30.29
CA ALA A 110 -1.60 -23.88 31.33
C ALA A 110 -2.80 -24.84 31.24
N THR A 111 -3.13 -25.29 30.01
CA THR A 111 -4.19 -26.27 29.73
C THR A 111 -3.83 -27.72 30.08
N ALA A 112 -2.64 -28.00 30.60
CA ALA A 112 -2.21 -29.36 30.92
C ALA A 112 -3.14 -30.02 31.96
N HIS A 113 -3.56 -31.26 31.71
CA HIS A 113 -4.39 -32.01 32.65
C HIS A 113 -3.60 -32.31 33.94
N THR A 114 -4.29 -32.38 35.09
CA THR A 114 -3.69 -32.70 36.41
C THR A 114 -2.77 -33.93 36.43
N VAL A 115 -3.10 -34.96 35.64
CA VAL A 115 -2.28 -36.17 35.50
C VAL A 115 -0.94 -35.86 34.83
N VAL A 116 -0.93 -34.99 33.82
CA VAL A 116 0.28 -34.55 33.11
C VAL A 116 1.14 -33.69 34.02
N VAL A 117 0.53 -32.79 34.79
CA VAL A 117 1.24 -31.97 35.79
C VAL A 117 1.91 -32.86 36.84
N ALA A 118 1.19 -33.86 37.37
CA ALA A 118 1.74 -34.80 38.34
C ALA A 118 2.87 -35.68 37.75
N ALA A 119 2.75 -36.11 36.50
CA ALA A 119 3.79 -36.84 35.80
C ALA A 119 5.04 -36.00 35.57
N ALA A 120 4.87 -34.75 35.11
CA ALA A 120 5.97 -33.80 34.92
C ALA A 120 6.69 -33.47 36.23
N ARG A 121 5.95 -33.26 37.32
CA ARG A 121 6.52 -33.08 38.66
C ARG A 121 7.43 -34.24 39.04
N ARG A 122 6.95 -35.48 38.90
CA ARG A 122 7.76 -36.67 39.22
C ARG A 122 9.01 -36.76 38.35
N ALA A 123 8.88 -36.57 37.04
CA ALA A 123 9.99 -36.65 36.11
C ALA A 123 11.07 -35.57 36.39
N LEU A 124 10.66 -34.31 36.59
CA LEU A 124 11.57 -33.20 36.83
C LEU A 124 12.26 -33.30 38.20
N LEU A 125 11.55 -33.67 39.26
CA LEU A 125 12.16 -33.87 40.58
C LEU A 125 13.18 -35.01 40.57
N GLN A 126 12.93 -36.07 39.78
CA GLN A 126 13.88 -37.16 39.61
C GLN A 126 15.12 -36.73 38.81
N HIS A 127 14.97 -35.84 37.83
CA HIS A 127 16.05 -35.35 36.98
C HIS A 127 16.95 -34.32 37.68
N TYR A 128 16.37 -33.44 38.50
CA TYR A 128 17.07 -32.39 39.24
C TYR A 128 17.50 -32.80 40.65
N HIS A 129 17.36 -34.07 41.03
CA HIS A 129 17.72 -34.54 42.36
C HIS A 129 19.21 -34.29 42.69
N PRO A 130 19.54 -33.64 43.82
CA PRO A 130 20.91 -33.22 44.14
C PRO A 130 21.88 -34.41 44.30
N ASP A 131 21.38 -35.59 44.70
CA ASP A 131 22.21 -36.79 44.86
C ASP A 131 22.68 -37.41 43.53
N ARG A 132 22.05 -37.06 42.41
CA ARG A 132 22.45 -37.54 41.07
C ARG A 132 23.55 -36.69 40.44
N ARG A 133 23.94 -35.59 41.09
CA ARG A 133 24.91 -34.64 40.55
C ARG A 133 26.27 -34.76 41.26
N PRO A 134 27.37 -34.59 40.51
CA PRO A 134 28.70 -34.55 41.11
C PRO A 134 28.80 -33.41 42.13
N PRO A 135 29.67 -33.55 43.16
CA PRO A 135 29.74 -32.63 44.30
C PRO A 135 29.94 -31.17 43.89
N GLU A 136 30.68 -30.92 42.82
CA GLU A 136 30.91 -29.58 42.25
C GLU A 136 29.64 -28.87 41.77
N LYS A 137 28.61 -29.63 41.38
CA LYS A 137 27.33 -29.12 40.86
C LYS A 137 26.17 -29.26 41.85
N LYS A 138 26.42 -29.76 43.07
CA LYS A 138 25.37 -29.99 44.07
C LYS A 138 24.65 -28.71 44.47
N ALA A 139 25.36 -27.61 44.72
CA ALA A 139 24.75 -26.33 45.09
C ALA A 139 23.78 -25.81 44.00
N ALA A 140 24.22 -25.86 42.73
CA ALA A 140 23.39 -25.48 41.60
C ALA A 140 22.17 -26.41 41.43
N ALA A 141 22.36 -27.72 41.64
CA ALA A 141 21.28 -28.70 41.55
C ALA A 141 20.22 -28.50 42.64
N THR A 142 20.63 -28.19 43.89
CA THR A 142 19.70 -27.89 44.98
C THR A 142 18.90 -26.63 44.69
N ALA A 143 19.53 -25.59 44.13
CA ALA A 143 18.84 -24.37 43.71
C ALA A 143 17.82 -24.65 42.59
N SER A 144 18.20 -25.42 41.56
CA SER A 144 17.27 -25.81 40.49
C SER A 144 16.11 -26.67 41.02
N PHE A 145 16.39 -27.59 41.94
CA PHE A 145 15.36 -28.43 42.57
C PHE A 145 14.36 -27.60 43.37
N GLN A 146 14.84 -26.65 44.18
CA GLN A 146 13.98 -25.74 44.94
C GLN A 146 13.12 -24.86 44.02
N ALA A 147 13.69 -24.34 42.93
CA ALA A 147 12.97 -23.55 41.95
C ALA A 147 11.81 -24.34 41.29
N VAL A 148 12.07 -25.59 40.89
CA VAL A 148 11.05 -26.47 40.31
C VAL A 148 9.96 -26.82 41.32
N CYS A 149 10.32 -27.11 42.58
CA CYS A 149 9.34 -27.34 43.65
C CYS A 149 8.44 -26.12 43.86
N ALA A 150 9.02 -24.92 43.97
CA ALA A 150 8.27 -23.68 44.17
C ALA A 150 7.30 -23.40 43.01
N ALA A 151 7.73 -23.67 41.76
CA ALA A 151 6.87 -23.53 40.60
C ALA A 151 5.65 -24.48 40.63
N PHE A 152 5.85 -25.75 41.00
CA PHE A 152 4.74 -26.71 41.09
C PHE A 152 3.79 -26.44 42.25
N GLU A 153 4.25 -25.91 43.38
CA GLU A 153 3.35 -25.48 44.47
C GLU A 153 2.50 -24.29 44.03
N ARG A 154 3.08 -23.32 43.32
CA ARG A 154 2.33 -22.17 42.79
C ARG A 154 1.31 -22.58 41.70
N ILE A 155 1.63 -23.58 40.89
CA ILE A 155 0.68 -24.20 39.93
C ILE A 155 -0.47 -24.89 40.67
N LYS A 156 -0.19 -25.51 41.83
CA LYS A 156 -1.21 -26.17 42.66
C LYS A 156 -2.14 -25.13 43.28
N GLU A 157 -1.60 -24.02 43.80
CA GLU A 157 -2.37 -22.90 44.37
C GLU A 157 -3.30 -22.25 43.34
N LEU A 158 -2.89 -22.10 42.08
CA LEU A 158 -3.73 -21.52 41.02
C LEU A 158 -4.90 -22.43 40.59
N ARG A 159 -4.88 -23.72 40.95
CA ARG A 159 -5.90 -24.71 40.55
C ARG A 159 -6.87 -25.11 41.67
N GLU A 160 -6.60 -24.70 42.91
CA GLU A 160 -7.46 -24.92 44.08
C GLU A 160 -8.44 -23.76 44.27
#